data_AF-A0A9F2QVV0-F1
#
_entry.id   AF-A0A9F2QVV0-F1
#
_cell.length_a   1.000
_cell.length_b   1.000
_cell.length_c   1.000
_cell.angle_alpha   90.00
_cell.angle_beta   90.00
_cell.angle_gamma   90.00
#
_symmetry.space_group_name_H-M   'P 1'
#
loop_
_entity.id
_entity.type
_entity.pdbx_description
1 polymer ?
#
loop_
_entity_poly.entity_id
_entity_poly.type
_entity_poly.pdbx_seq_one_letter_code
_entity_poly.pdbx_strand_id
1 'polypeptide(L)'
;MAGGSEGGRQSQGRPDGEETSEVVRGEKAHGNPAEPSQAVFPPSFSVSEIKNKQRRHFMFLRWKQQQKKEKLALKKKRKKEREALGDKAPPKPEPKTIENQRVYDETTVDPNDEEVTLDEATDEFAPYFNRQTVPKILITTSDRPRGRTVRFCEQLSTCIPNSHVYYRRGLALKKIIPQCISRDFTDLIVINEDRKIPNGLVLSHLPEGPTAHFRMSSVRLRKEIKRKGKNPTEHQPEIILNNFTTRLGHSIGRMLASLFPHDPQFVGRQVATFHNQRDYIFFRFHRYIFKNEKKVAIQELGPRFTLKLRSLQKGTFDSKFGEYEWIHKVLSLNKALQSLIYC
;
A
#
# COMPACT_ATOMS: atom_id res chain seq x y z
N MET A 1 17.46 71.68 -8.16
CA MET A 1 16.96 71.75 -6.78
C MET A 1 17.77 70.73 -5.98
N ALA A 2 18.95 71.10 -5.48
CA ALA A 2 19.21 71.52 -4.09
C ALA A 2 18.68 70.46 -3.09
N GLY A 3 19.51 69.53 -2.56
CA GLY A 3 20.49 69.73 -1.48
C GLY A 3 19.79 69.34 -0.15
N GLY A 4 20.14 68.31 0.61
CA GLY A 4 21.45 67.95 1.17
C GLY A 4 21.59 68.61 2.55
N SER A 5 21.61 67.84 3.65
CA SER A 5 22.46 68.09 4.85
C SER A 5 22.11 67.24 6.07
N GLU A 6 23.17 66.71 6.67
CA GLU A 6 23.30 66.10 7.99
C GLU A 6 23.14 67.09 9.16
N GLY A 7 23.18 66.56 10.40
CA GLY A 7 23.40 67.29 11.66
C GLY A 7 22.26 67.01 12.66
N GLY A 8 22.45 66.72 13.93
CA GLY A 8 23.57 66.93 14.85
C GLY A 8 22.95 67.06 16.26
N ARG A 9 23.61 66.50 17.27
CA ARG A 9 23.21 66.41 18.69
C ARG A 9 22.65 67.71 19.29
N GLN A 10 21.75 67.59 20.28
CA GLN A 10 21.92 68.26 21.57
C GLN A 10 21.05 67.71 22.70
N SER A 11 21.66 67.73 23.88
CA SER A 11 21.21 67.40 25.23
C SER A 11 20.34 68.49 25.87
N GLN A 12 19.48 68.10 26.81
CA GLN A 12 18.97 68.82 28.01
C GLN A 12 17.63 68.16 28.37
N GLY A 13 17.18 67.93 29.61
CA GLY A 13 17.67 68.15 30.96
C GLY A 13 16.68 67.43 31.90
N ARG A 14 17.09 67.13 33.14
CA ARG A 14 16.16 66.73 34.22
C ARG A 14 15.38 67.95 34.72
N PRO A 15 14.24 67.74 35.41
CA PRO A 15 14.30 67.95 36.87
C PRO A 15 13.53 66.91 37.69
N ASP A 16 14.22 66.48 38.76
CA ASP A 16 13.83 66.40 40.18
C ASP A 16 12.36 66.24 40.59
N GLY A 17 12.12 65.20 41.38
CA GLY A 17 11.00 65.03 42.30
C GLY A 17 11.46 64.23 43.52
N GLU A 18 11.56 64.93 44.65
CA GLU A 18 11.51 64.49 46.06
C GLU A 18 10.46 63.35 46.28
N GLU A 19 10.52 62.45 47.26
CA GLU A 19 11.08 62.49 48.62
C GLU A 19 11.05 61.07 49.24
N THR A 20 11.99 60.82 50.15
CA THR A 20 11.98 59.99 51.38
C THR A 20 11.54 58.51 51.43
N SER A 21 12.46 57.65 51.89
CA SER A 21 12.34 57.00 53.21
C SER A 21 13.63 56.27 53.62
N GLU A 22 13.92 56.35 54.91
CA GLU A 22 15.19 56.06 55.57
C GLU A 22 15.47 54.57 55.84
N VAL A 23 16.76 54.25 55.67
CA VAL A 23 17.68 53.49 56.56
C VAL A 23 17.24 52.10 57.07
N VAL A 24 18.00 51.06 56.69
CA VAL A 24 18.79 50.24 57.66
C VAL A 24 20.04 49.68 56.94
N ARG A 25 21.22 49.95 57.49
CA ARG A 25 22.50 49.33 57.11
C ARG A 25 22.59 47.91 57.68
N GLY A 26 22.93 46.94 56.84
CA GLY A 26 23.38 45.60 57.24
C GLY A 26 24.58 45.19 56.38
N GLU A 27 25.66 44.79 57.05
CA GLU A 27 27.01 44.56 56.51
C GLU A 27 27.07 43.45 55.44
N LYS A 28 27.85 43.67 54.38
CA LYS A 28 28.16 42.69 53.34
C LYS A 28 29.31 41.79 53.80
N ALA A 29 29.05 40.50 54.03
CA ALA A 29 30.07 39.46 53.99
C ALA A 29 30.22 38.95 52.54
N HIS A 30 31.44 38.98 52.01
CA HIS A 30 31.81 38.43 50.71
C HIS A 30 31.74 36.89 50.71
N GLY A 31 30.92 36.32 49.82
CA GLY A 31 31.00 34.93 49.41
C GLY A 31 30.81 34.85 47.88
N ASN A 32 31.80 34.31 47.17
CA ASN A 32 31.73 34.10 45.72
C ASN A 32 30.52 33.23 45.33
N PRO A 33 29.75 33.56 44.28
CA PRO A 33 28.71 32.67 43.79
C PRO A 33 29.34 31.52 43.01
N ALA A 34 29.11 30.29 43.49
CA ALA A 34 29.46 29.06 42.78
C ALA A 34 28.74 28.99 41.43
N GLU A 35 29.48 28.66 40.36
CA GLU A 35 28.90 28.45 39.03
C GLU A 35 27.86 27.32 39.03
N PRO A 36 26.76 27.45 38.28
CA PRO A 36 25.72 26.43 38.24
C PRO A 36 26.26 25.14 37.61
N SER A 37 26.22 24.05 38.37
CA SER A 37 26.61 22.72 37.90
C SER A 37 25.83 22.36 36.64
N GLN A 38 26.56 22.23 35.52
CA GLN A 38 25.96 21.74 34.28
C GLN A 38 25.43 20.33 34.53
N ALA A 39 24.11 20.17 34.45
CA ALA A 39 23.46 18.87 34.59
C ALA A 39 24.05 17.90 33.55
N VAL A 40 24.89 16.97 34.02
CA VAL A 40 25.50 15.92 33.21
C VAL A 40 24.39 14.98 32.75
N PHE A 41 24.35 14.73 31.44
CA PHE A 41 23.47 13.75 30.82
C PHE A 41 24.31 12.61 30.26
N PRO A 42 23.87 11.34 30.37
CA PRO A 42 22.60 10.90 30.95
C PRO A 42 22.55 11.06 32.48
N PRO A 43 21.38 11.36 33.09
CA PRO A 43 21.22 11.33 34.54
C PRO A 43 21.56 9.94 35.06
N SER A 44 22.18 9.87 36.25
CA SER A 44 22.52 8.61 36.91
C SER A 44 21.30 7.78 37.32
N PHE A 45 20.11 8.39 37.35
CA PHE A 45 18.84 7.75 37.68
C PHE A 45 17.95 7.61 36.43
N SER A 46 17.09 6.59 36.42
CA SER A 46 16.16 6.37 35.31
C SER A 46 15.11 7.48 35.26
N VAL A 47 14.87 8.06 34.07
CA VAL A 47 13.85 9.11 33.89
C VAL A 47 12.47 8.65 34.38
N SER A 48 12.20 7.34 34.36
CA SER A 48 10.96 6.72 34.85
C SER A 48 10.74 6.84 36.36
N GLU A 49 11.80 7.02 37.16
CA GLU A 49 11.73 7.09 38.63
C GLU A 49 11.23 8.45 39.14
N ILE A 50 11.24 9.49 38.28
CA ILE A 50 10.77 10.84 38.66
C ILE A 50 9.26 10.81 38.90
N LYS A 51 8.77 10.92 40.14
CA LYS A 51 7.33 10.90 40.45
C LYS A 51 6.53 12.05 39.81
N ASN A 52 7.11 13.24 39.70
CA ASN A 52 6.45 14.41 39.12
C ASN A 52 6.36 14.34 37.58
N LYS A 53 5.13 14.34 37.03
CA LYS A 53 4.86 14.22 35.59
C LYS A 53 5.51 15.30 34.73
N GLN A 54 5.46 16.57 35.16
CA GLN A 54 6.02 17.69 34.39
C GLN A 54 7.55 17.60 34.33
N ARG A 55 8.20 17.35 35.49
CA ARG A 55 9.65 17.16 35.55
C ARG A 55 10.10 15.92 34.76
N ARG A 56 9.34 14.83 34.84
CA ARG A 56 9.59 13.59 34.06
C ARG A 56 9.54 13.86 32.56
N HIS A 57 8.50 14.55 32.10
CA HIS A 57 8.34 14.87 30.69
C HIS A 57 9.45 15.79 30.16
N PHE A 58 9.81 16.83 30.93
CA PHE A 58 10.90 17.75 30.60
C PHE A 58 12.25 17.02 30.48
N MET A 59 12.59 16.17 31.47
CA MET A 59 13.82 15.38 31.44
C MET A 59 13.83 14.38 30.27
N PHE A 60 12.70 13.74 29.96
CA PHE A 60 12.57 12.84 28.81
C PHE A 60 12.82 13.56 27.47
N LEU A 61 12.23 14.76 27.28
CA LEU A 61 12.44 15.56 26.08
C LEU A 61 13.91 15.97 25.93
N ARG A 62 14.55 16.40 27.02
CA ARG A 62 15.97 16.78 27.04
C ARG A 62 16.88 15.59 26.72
N TRP A 63 16.61 14.42 27.33
CA TRP A 63 17.31 13.18 27.02
C TRP A 63 17.17 12.78 25.54
N LYS A 64 15.94 12.86 24.98
CA LYS A 64 15.68 12.57 23.56
C LYS A 64 16.41 13.54 22.63
N GLN A 65 16.52 14.81 22.99
CA GLN A 65 17.30 15.80 22.23
C GLN A 65 18.80 15.47 22.25
N GLN A 66 19.34 15.09 23.42
CA GLN A 66 20.74 14.68 23.58
C GLN A 66 21.06 13.45 22.72
N GLN A 67 20.21 12.40 22.82
CA GLN A 67 20.31 11.19 22.01
C GLN A 67 20.27 11.49 20.51
N LYS A 68 19.44 12.45 20.07
CA LYS A 68 19.39 12.88 18.66
C LYS A 68 20.70 13.57 18.23
N LYS A 69 21.28 14.41 19.09
CA LYS A 69 22.58 15.07 18.83
C LYS A 69 23.71 14.06 18.74
N GLU A 70 23.79 13.13 19.69
CA GLU A 70 24.78 12.05 19.71
C GLU A 70 24.67 11.14 18.49
N LYS A 71 23.44 10.70 18.14
CA LYS A 71 23.19 9.89 16.94
C LYS A 71 23.59 10.62 15.66
N LEU A 72 23.38 11.94 15.59
CA LEU A 72 23.82 12.75 14.45
C LEU A 72 25.34 12.87 14.39
N ALA A 73 26.01 13.11 15.53
CA ALA A 73 27.47 13.18 15.62
C ALA A 73 28.11 11.85 15.20
N LEU A 74 27.59 10.72 15.70
CA LEU A 74 28.02 9.38 15.32
C LEU A 74 27.82 9.11 13.83
N LYS A 75 26.68 9.52 13.26
CA LYS A 75 26.43 9.40 11.81
C LYS A 75 27.44 10.22 10.99
N LYS A 76 27.79 11.44 11.43
CA LYS A 76 28.81 12.27 10.79
C LYS A 76 30.19 11.63 10.88
N LYS A 77 30.58 11.11 12.05
CA LYS A 77 31.85 10.40 12.25
C LYS A 77 31.97 9.17 11.34
N ARG A 78 30.94 8.31 11.34
CA ARG A 78 30.86 7.13 10.46
C ARG A 78 30.90 7.50 8.97
N LYS A 79 30.30 8.64 8.57
CA LYS A 79 30.38 9.11 7.18
C LYS A 79 31.82 9.47 6.81
N LYS A 80 32.52 10.24 7.66
CA LYS A 80 33.93 10.61 7.45
C LYS A 80 34.86 9.40 7.42
N GLU A 81 34.69 8.46 8.34
CA GLU A 81 35.45 7.20 8.38
C GLU A 81 35.27 6.39 7.09
N ARG A 82 34.04 6.31 6.56
CA ARG A 82 33.78 5.62 5.29
C ARG A 82 34.33 6.34 4.07
N GLU A 83 34.32 7.66 4.08
CA GLU A 83 34.90 8.49 3.02
C GLU A 83 36.43 8.33 2.99
N ALA A 84 37.08 8.24 4.16
CA ALA A 84 38.50 7.96 4.28
C ALA A 84 38.88 6.52 3.87
N LEU A 85 38.01 5.54 4.14
CA LEU A 85 38.27 4.12 3.83
C LEU A 85 37.92 3.72 2.38
N GLY A 86 37.19 4.57 1.64
CA GLY A 86 36.85 4.36 0.23
C GLY A 86 36.23 2.98 -0.01
N ASP A 87 36.88 2.19 -0.88
CA ASP A 87 36.42 0.84 -1.28
C ASP A 87 36.58 -0.23 -0.19
N LYS A 88 37.39 0.04 0.84
CA LYS A 88 37.53 -0.86 2.01
C LYS A 88 36.49 -0.58 3.10
N ALA A 89 35.59 0.38 2.88
CA ALA A 89 34.54 0.73 3.83
C ALA A 89 33.57 -0.44 4.08
N PRO A 90 33.21 -0.74 5.34
CA PRO A 90 32.17 -1.70 5.63
C PRO A 90 30.86 -1.34 4.89
N PRO A 91 30.13 -2.34 4.35
CA PRO A 91 28.89 -2.10 3.64
C PRO A 91 27.87 -1.41 4.55
N LYS A 92 26.98 -0.61 3.93
CA LYS A 92 25.88 0.02 4.69
C LYS A 92 25.02 -1.10 5.28
N PRO A 93 24.72 -1.07 6.59
CA PRO A 93 23.75 -2.01 7.13
C PRO A 93 22.41 -1.75 6.45
N GLU A 94 21.86 -2.80 5.84
CA GLU A 94 20.57 -2.71 5.19
C GLU A 94 19.47 -2.49 6.22
N PRO A 95 18.48 -1.63 5.94
CA PRO A 95 17.36 -1.45 6.85
C PRO A 95 16.57 -2.76 6.94
N LYS A 96 16.35 -3.22 8.17
CA LYS A 96 15.43 -4.32 8.46
C LYS A 96 14.00 -3.86 8.16
N THR A 97 13.55 -4.07 6.93
CA THR A 97 12.16 -3.86 6.53
C THR A 97 11.35 -5.14 6.76
N ILE A 98 10.02 -5.02 6.88
CA ILE A 98 9.13 -6.18 7.02
C ILE A 98 9.28 -7.15 5.84
N GLU A 99 9.56 -6.65 4.64
CA GLU A 99 9.77 -7.49 3.46
C GLU A 99 11.11 -8.24 3.54
N ASN A 100 12.19 -7.59 3.99
CA ASN A 100 13.50 -8.23 4.18
C ASN A 100 13.50 -9.27 5.32
N GLN A 101 12.62 -9.09 6.30
CA GLN A 101 12.48 -9.99 7.45
C GLN A 101 11.34 -11.00 7.29
N ARG A 102 10.78 -11.11 6.08
CA ARG A 102 9.72 -12.08 5.82
C ARG A 102 10.26 -13.49 6.06
N VAL A 103 9.53 -14.26 6.86
CA VAL A 103 9.82 -15.69 7.06
C VAL A 103 9.66 -16.38 5.70
N TYR A 104 10.67 -17.14 5.31
CA TYR A 104 10.61 -17.93 4.09
C TYR A 104 9.40 -18.87 4.15
N ASP A 105 8.59 -18.86 3.11
CA ASP A 105 7.42 -19.72 2.97
C ASP A 105 7.84 -20.93 2.14
N GLU A 106 7.70 -22.13 2.69
CA GLU A 106 8.03 -23.40 2.01
C GLU A 106 7.23 -23.59 0.71
N THR A 107 6.06 -22.95 0.60
CA THR A 107 5.21 -23.00 -0.60
C THR A 107 5.65 -22.04 -1.71
N THR A 108 6.78 -21.32 -1.52
CA THR A 108 7.39 -20.48 -2.57
C THR A 108 7.91 -21.37 -3.69
N VAL A 109 7.44 -21.12 -4.90
CA VAL A 109 7.79 -21.89 -6.09
C VAL A 109 9.17 -21.46 -6.59
N ASP A 110 10.03 -22.44 -6.87
CA ASP A 110 11.22 -22.23 -7.69
C ASP A 110 10.80 -22.23 -9.17
N PRO A 111 11.16 -21.21 -9.97
CA PRO A 111 10.84 -21.18 -11.39
C PRO A 111 11.31 -22.39 -12.21
N ASN A 112 12.29 -23.16 -11.72
CA ASN A 112 12.81 -24.35 -12.41
C ASN A 112 12.21 -25.67 -11.91
N ASP A 113 11.20 -25.62 -11.04
CA ASP A 113 10.54 -26.82 -10.52
C ASP A 113 9.67 -27.49 -11.61
N GLU A 114 10.08 -28.67 -12.07
CA GLU A 114 9.39 -29.43 -13.12
C GLU A 114 7.95 -29.79 -12.72
N GLU A 115 7.69 -30.07 -11.43
CA GLU A 115 6.37 -30.42 -10.93
C GLU A 115 5.37 -29.28 -11.19
N VAL A 116 5.76 -28.05 -10.86
CA VAL A 116 4.89 -26.87 -11.03
C VAL A 116 4.64 -26.60 -12.50
N THR A 117 5.61 -26.83 -13.39
CA THR A 117 5.39 -26.66 -14.83
C THR A 117 4.41 -27.68 -15.39
N LEU A 118 4.44 -28.93 -14.89
CA LEU A 118 3.50 -29.98 -15.29
C LEU A 118 2.09 -29.68 -14.77
N ASP A 119 1.97 -29.23 -13.52
CA ASP A 119 0.72 -28.78 -12.92
C ASP A 119 0.13 -27.64 -13.76
N GLU A 120 0.93 -26.61 -14.07
CA GLU A 120 0.49 -25.47 -14.87
C GLU A 120 0.12 -25.82 -16.32
N ALA A 121 0.71 -26.86 -16.89
CA ALA A 121 0.42 -27.32 -18.25
C ALA A 121 -0.89 -28.13 -18.33
N THR A 122 -1.33 -28.73 -17.21
CA THR A 122 -2.51 -29.61 -17.15
C THR A 122 -3.70 -29.01 -16.39
N ASP A 123 -3.49 -27.84 -15.77
CA ASP A 123 -4.50 -27.08 -15.03
C ASP A 123 -5.72 -26.65 -15.87
N GLU A 124 -6.81 -26.24 -15.22
CA GLU A 124 -8.05 -25.85 -15.90
C GLU A 124 -7.89 -24.64 -16.85
N PHE A 125 -6.86 -23.82 -16.61
CA PHE A 125 -6.52 -22.68 -17.45
C PHE A 125 -5.63 -23.02 -18.66
N ALA A 126 -5.13 -24.26 -18.77
CA ALA A 126 -4.23 -24.65 -19.84
C ALA A 126 -4.77 -24.37 -21.26
N PRO A 127 -6.07 -24.57 -21.58
CA PRO A 127 -6.61 -24.24 -22.90
C PRO A 127 -6.46 -22.75 -23.25
N TYR A 128 -6.63 -21.88 -22.26
CA TYR A 128 -6.42 -20.43 -22.43
C TYR A 128 -4.94 -20.14 -22.71
N PHE A 129 -4.02 -20.62 -21.86
CA PHE A 129 -2.57 -20.38 -22.04
C PHE A 129 -1.99 -21.01 -23.31
N ASN A 130 -2.57 -22.11 -23.78
CA ASN A 130 -2.26 -22.74 -25.06
C ASN A 130 -2.92 -22.04 -26.26
N ARG A 131 -3.59 -20.90 -26.04
CA ARG A 131 -4.26 -20.06 -27.05
C ARG A 131 -5.39 -20.76 -27.82
N GLN A 132 -6.00 -21.76 -27.19
CA GLN A 132 -7.13 -22.51 -27.79
C GLN A 132 -8.45 -21.79 -27.57
N THR A 133 -8.57 -21.03 -26.47
CA THR A 133 -9.79 -20.31 -26.09
C THR A 133 -9.53 -18.81 -25.97
N VAL A 134 -10.48 -18.02 -26.45
CA VAL A 134 -10.48 -16.56 -26.28
C VAL A 134 -11.34 -16.23 -25.07
N PRO A 135 -10.84 -15.43 -24.11
CA PRO A 135 -11.59 -15.15 -22.90
C PRO A 135 -12.82 -14.31 -23.22
N LYS A 136 -13.95 -14.76 -22.68
CA LYS A 136 -15.25 -14.12 -22.80
C LYS A 136 -15.89 -14.07 -21.43
N ILE A 137 -15.99 -12.86 -20.88
CA ILE A 137 -16.25 -12.66 -19.46
C ILE A 137 -17.65 -12.13 -19.27
N LEU A 138 -18.42 -12.76 -18.37
CA LEU A 138 -19.66 -12.21 -17.87
C LEU A 138 -19.42 -11.47 -16.56
N ILE A 139 -19.67 -10.16 -16.54
CA ILE A 139 -19.70 -9.36 -15.32
C ILE A 139 -21.16 -9.21 -14.88
N THR A 140 -21.45 -9.68 -13.67
CA THR A 140 -22.76 -9.56 -13.04
C THR A 140 -22.63 -9.00 -11.63
N THR A 141 -23.75 -8.60 -11.03
CA THR A 141 -23.82 -8.03 -9.68
C THR A 141 -24.60 -8.91 -8.71
N SER A 142 -24.63 -8.51 -7.45
CA SER A 142 -25.67 -8.91 -6.50
C SER A 142 -27.08 -8.53 -7.00
N ASP A 143 -28.12 -9.03 -6.33
CA ASP A 143 -29.49 -8.66 -6.70
C ASP A 143 -29.73 -7.16 -6.46
N ARG A 144 -30.36 -6.48 -7.43
CA ARG A 144 -30.70 -5.04 -7.40
C ARG A 144 -29.51 -4.13 -7.00
N PRO A 145 -28.44 -4.04 -7.81
CA PRO A 145 -27.28 -3.20 -7.51
C PRO A 145 -27.64 -1.70 -7.47
N ARG A 146 -26.89 -0.92 -6.70
CA ARG A 146 -27.04 0.54 -6.64
C ARG A 146 -26.09 1.23 -7.62
N GLY A 147 -26.35 2.51 -7.87
CA GLY A 147 -25.67 3.28 -8.93
C GLY A 147 -24.14 3.32 -8.82
N ARG A 148 -23.55 3.22 -7.61
CA ARG A 148 -22.09 3.13 -7.46
C ARG A 148 -21.54 1.83 -8.03
N THR A 149 -22.18 0.71 -7.73
CA THR A 149 -21.78 -0.64 -8.16
C THR A 149 -22.01 -0.83 -9.66
N VAL A 150 -23.13 -0.32 -10.18
CA VAL A 150 -23.41 -0.27 -11.63
C VAL A 150 -22.27 0.43 -12.37
N ARG A 151 -21.92 1.65 -11.96
CA ARG A 151 -20.81 2.43 -12.55
C ARG A 151 -19.45 1.75 -12.39
N PHE A 152 -19.26 0.98 -11.31
CA PHE A 152 -18.05 0.20 -11.11
C PHE A 152 -17.97 -0.95 -12.12
N CYS A 153 -19.07 -1.67 -12.36
CA CYS A 153 -19.13 -2.77 -13.32
C CYS A 153 -18.88 -2.27 -14.75
N GLU A 154 -19.48 -1.14 -15.14
CA GLU A 154 -19.22 -0.49 -16.44
C GLU A 154 -17.74 -0.07 -16.60
N GLN A 155 -17.11 0.42 -15.52
CA GLN A 155 -15.68 0.74 -15.53
C GLN A 155 -14.81 -0.51 -15.61
N LEU A 156 -15.19 -1.57 -14.91
CA LEU A 156 -14.49 -2.85 -14.95
C LEU A 156 -14.58 -3.46 -16.36
N SER A 157 -15.74 -3.35 -17.01
CA SER A 157 -15.90 -3.85 -18.38
C SER A 157 -15.09 -3.08 -19.41
N THR A 158 -14.77 -1.81 -19.12
CA THR A 158 -13.86 -1.02 -19.97
C THR A 158 -12.40 -1.44 -19.76
N CYS A 159 -12.05 -1.99 -18.60
CA CYS A 159 -10.67 -2.42 -18.30
C CYS A 159 -10.38 -3.83 -18.81
N ILE A 160 -11.38 -4.72 -18.77
CA ILE A 160 -11.27 -6.12 -19.18
C ILE A 160 -11.88 -6.25 -20.59
N PRO A 161 -11.08 -6.55 -21.63
CA PRO A 161 -11.59 -6.76 -22.99
C PRO A 161 -12.60 -7.93 -23.04
N ASN A 162 -13.45 -7.95 -24.07
CA ASN A 162 -14.44 -9.03 -24.29
C ASN A 162 -15.36 -9.33 -23.09
N SER A 163 -15.61 -8.31 -22.26
CA SER A 163 -16.47 -8.44 -21.09
C SER A 163 -17.87 -7.88 -21.36
N HIS A 164 -18.88 -8.60 -20.88
CA HIS A 164 -20.28 -8.24 -21.02
C HIS A 164 -20.90 -8.03 -19.65
N VAL A 165 -21.60 -6.91 -19.45
CA VAL A 165 -22.27 -6.61 -18.18
C VAL A 165 -23.75 -6.99 -18.28
N TYR A 166 -24.18 -7.99 -17.50
CA TYR A 166 -25.61 -8.31 -17.33
C TYR A 166 -26.00 -8.38 -15.86
N TYR A 167 -27.15 -7.81 -15.53
CA TYR A 167 -27.66 -7.78 -14.16
C TYR A 167 -28.60 -8.97 -13.90
N ARG A 168 -28.43 -9.66 -12.77
CA ARG A 168 -29.17 -10.91 -12.47
C ARG A 168 -30.69 -10.77 -12.38
N ARG A 169 -31.22 -9.59 -12.02
CA ARG A 169 -32.67 -9.34 -11.85
C ARG A 169 -33.39 -10.47 -11.09
N GLY A 170 -32.84 -10.94 -9.97
CA GLY A 170 -33.40 -12.04 -9.17
C GLY A 170 -33.03 -13.48 -9.60
N LEU A 171 -32.23 -13.67 -10.65
CA LEU A 171 -31.76 -15.01 -11.05
C LEU A 171 -30.65 -15.53 -10.11
N ALA A 172 -30.80 -16.78 -9.68
CA ALA A 172 -29.79 -17.47 -8.89
C ALA A 172 -28.57 -17.86 -9.74
N LEU A 173 -27.37 -17.82 -9.16
CA LEU A 173 -26.12 -18.18 -9.86
C LEU A 173 -26.15 -19.60 -10.44
N LYS A 174 -26.78 -20.55 -9.74
CA LYS A 174 -26.96 -21.93 -10.23
C LYS A 174 -27.71 -22.03 -11.56
N LYS A 175 -28.56 -21.05 -11.90
CA LYS A 175 -29.24 -20.97 -13.20
C LYS A 175 -28.43 -20.21 -14.24
N ILE A 176 -27.62 -19.25 -13.80
CA ILE A 176 -26.79 -18.41 -14.68
C ILE A 176 -25.59 -19.21 -15.21
N ILE A 177 -24.94 -20.03 -14.38
CA ILE A 177 -23.75 -20.80 -14.77
C ILE A 177 -24.02 -21.70 -15.99
N PRO A 178 -25.08 -22.55 -16.03
CA PRO A 178 -25.39 -23.34 -17.22
C PRO A 178 -25.67 -22.49 -18.47
N GLN A 179 -26.30 -21.32 -18.31
CA GLN A 179 -26.55 -20.39 -19.42
C GLN A 179 -25.27 -19.70 -19.91
N CYS A 180 -24.29 -19.51 -19.03
CA CYS A 180 -22.98 -18.98 -19.39
C CYS A 180 -22.20 -20.03 -20.19
N ILE A 181 -22.22 -21.27 -19.72
CA ILE A 181 -21.60 -22.41 -20.41
C ILE A 181 -22.22 -22.60 -21.80
N SER A 182 -23.55 -22.57 -21.92
CA SER A 182 -24.23 -22.71 -23.22
C SER A 182 -24.03 -21.54 -24.19
N ARG A 183 -23.39 -20.45 -23.74
CA ARG A 183 -23.06 -19.25 -24.54
C ARG A 183 -21.55 -19.04 -24.65
N ASP A 184 -20.77 -20.05 -24.28
CA ASP A 184 -19.32 -20.08 -24.37
C ASP A 184 -18.62 -18.95 -23.59
N PHE A 185 -19.17 -18.60 -22.41
CA PHE A 185 -18.46 -17.73 -21.48
C PHE A 185 -17.39 -18.54 -20.73
N THR A 186 -16.17 -18.00 -20.69
CA THR A 186 -15.03 -18.61 -19.99
C THR A 186 -15.01 -18.26 -18.52
N ASP A 187 -15.47 -17.05 -18.15
CA ASP A 187 -15.35 -16.56 -16.78
C ASP A 187 -16.59 -15.79 -16.35
N LEU A 188 -16.94 -15.95 -15.07
CA LEU A 188 -18.02 -15.26 -14.40
C LEU A 188 -17.48 -14.41 -13.24
N ILE A 189 -17.67 -13.10 -13.34
CA ILE A 189 -17.35 -12.15 -12.27
C ILE A 189 -18.65 -11.69 -11.62
N VAL A 190 -18.80 -11.93 -10.32
CA VAL A 190 -19.95 -11.46 -9.52
C VAL A 190 -19.48 -10.39 -8.54
N ILE A 191 -19.95 -9.16 -8.72
CA ILE A 191 -19.68 -8.06 -7.79
C ILE A 191 -20.77 -8.00 -6.73
N ASN A 192 -20.38 -8.16 -5.47
CA ASN A 192 -21.26 -7.97 -4.33
C ASN A 192 -21.20 -6.54 -3.78
N GLU A 193 -22.33 -6.10 -3.23
CA GLU A 193 -22.49 -4.77 -2.64
C GLU A 193 -22.98 -4.90 -1.20
N ASP A 194 -22.45 -4.06 -0.32
CA ASP A 194 -23.02 -3.82 1.01
C ASP A 194 -23.10 -2.31 1.26
N ARG A 195 -24.21 -1.86 1.85
CA ARG A 195 -24.48 -0.44 2.15
C ARG A 195 -24.16 0.53 1.00
N LYS A 196 -24.55 0.20 -0.24
CA LYS A 196 -24.32 1.04 -1.44
C LYS A 196 -22.85 1.11 -1.90
N ILE A 197 -21.99 0.23 -1.39
CA ILE A 197 -20.56 0.18 -1.70
C ILE A 197 -20.18 -1.25 -2.14
N PRO A 198 -19.48 -1.40 -3.27
CA PRO A 198 -18.95 -2.71 -3.67
C PRO A 198 -17.98 -3.27 -2.62
N ASN A 199 -18.23 -4.49 -2.14
CA ASN A 199 -17.52 -5.08 -0.99
C ASN A 199 -16.89 -6.46 -1.28
N GLY A 200 -17.33 -7.15 -2.33
CA GLY A 200 -16.92 -8.51 -2.63
C GLY A 200 -16.87 -8.74 -4.13
N LEU A 201 -15.98 -9.64 -4.54
CA LEU A 201 -15.83 -10.09 -5.91
C LEU A 201 -15.71 -11.61 -5.87
N VAL A 202 -16.60 -12.31 -6.56
CA VAL A 202 -16.47 -13.74 -6.83
C VAL A 202 -16.03 -13.88 -8.28
N LEU A 203 -14.96 -14.61 -8.51
CA LEU A 203 -14.48 -14.98 -9.84
C LEU A 203 -14.58 -16.49 -9.96
N SER A 204 -15.33 -16.98 -10.95
CA SER A 204 -15.48 -18.40 -11.25
C SER A 204 -15.06 -18.63 -12.69
N HIS A 205 -14.11 -19.54 -12.89
CA HIS A 205 -13.76 -20.02 -14.21
C HIS A 205 -14.75 -21.11 -14.63
N LEU A 206 -15.17 -21.11 -15.89
CA LEU A 206 -16.17 -22.00 -16.47
C LEU A 206 -15.53 -22.83 -17.59
N PRO A 207 -16.00 -24.06 -17.86
CA PRO A 207 -17.20 -24.70 -17.32
C PRO A 207 -17.04 -25.38 -15.95
N GLU A 208 -15.85 -25.86 -15.61
CA GLU A 208 -15.58 -26.61 -14.37
C GLU A 208 -14.38 -26.04 -13.58
N GLY A 209 -13.95 -24.83 -13.90
CA GLY A 209 -12.80 -24.21 -13.26
C GLY A 209 -13.06 -23.72 -11.83
N PRO A 210 -12.00 -23.29 -11.12
CA PRO A 210 -12.10 -22.92 -9.71
C PRO A 210 -12.86 -21.61 -9.48
N THR A 211 -13.32 -21.45 -8.25
CA THR A 211 -14.04 -20.25 -7.80
C THR A 211 -13.28 -19.56 -6.67
N ALA A 212 -12.78 -18.36 -6.94
CA ALA A 212 -12.14 -17.51 -5.95
C ALA A 212 -13.10 -16.44 -5.42
N HIS A 213 -13.21 -16.39 -4.09
CA HIS A 213 -13.96 -15.35 -3.41
C HIS A 213 -13.00 -14.33 -2.80
N PHE A 214 -13.13 -13.08 -3.22
CA PHE A 214 -12.35 -11.96 -2.74
C PHE A 214 -13.20 -11.00 -1.93
N ARG A 215 -12.65 -10.55 -0.81
CA ARG A 215 -13.09 -9.30 -0.18
C ARG A 215 -12.51 -8.14 -0.98
N MET A 216 -13.37 -7.25 -1.43
CA MET A 216 -12.97 -6.02 -2.09
C MET A 216 -12.97 -4.86 -1.10
N SER A 217 -11.99 -3.98 -1.20
CA SER A 217 -11.82 -2.82 -0.33
C SER A 217 -11.24 -1.65 -1.12
N SER A 218 -11.38 -0.44 -0.56
CA SER A 218 -10.79 0.79 -1.12
C SER A 218 -11.21 1.07 -2.58
N VAL A 219 -12.46 0.77 -2.94
CA VAL A 219 -13.00 0.97 -4.28
C VAL A 219 -13.16 2.45 -4.59
N ARG A 220 -12.33 2.96 -5.49
CA ARG A 220 -12.34 4.33 -6.01
C ARG A 220 -12.67 4.28 -7.49
N LEU A 221 -13.78 4.92 -7.85
CA LEU A 221 -14.17 5.10 -9.24
C LEU A 221 -13.24 6.11 -9.92
N ARG A 222 -13.08 6.01 -11.24
CA ARG A 222 -12.26 6.92 -12.04
C ARG A 222 -12.54 8.41 -11.77
N LYS A 223 -13.82 8.78 -11.57
CA LYS A 223 -14.23 10.17 -11.32
C LYS A 223 -13.66 10.75 -10.01
N GLU A 224 -13.32 9.90 -9.03
CA GLU A 224 -12.78 10.30 -7.73
C GLU A 224 -11.24 10.44 -7.74
N ILE A 225 -10.58 9.99 -8.81
CA ILE A 225 -9.13 9.97 -8.90
C ILE A 225 -8.62 11.32 -9.43
N LYS A 226 -7.67 11.93 -8.72
CA LYS A 226 -6.99 13.16 -9.14
C LYS A 226 -6.04 12.86 -10.30
N ARG A 227 -5.87 13.82 -11.21
CA ARG A 227 -4.99 13.70 -12.40
C ARG A 227 -5.33 12.48 -13.29
N LYS A 228 -6.63 12.17 -13.42
CA LYS A 228 -7.13 11.12 -14.31
C LYS A 228 -6.76 11.39 -15.77
N GLY A 229 -6.42 10.35 -16.51
CA GLY A 229 -6.22 10.43 -17.96
C GLY A 229 -7.52 10.59 -18.74
N LYS A 230 -7.44 10.55 -20.06
CA LYS A 230 -8.62 10.42 -20.94
C LYS A 230 -9.31 9.07 -20.69
N ASN A 231 -10.46 8.83 -21.33
CA ASN A 231 -11.09 7.51 -21.24
C ASN A 231 -10.12 6.44 -21.81
N PRO A 232 -10.20 5.19 -21.31
CA PRO A 232 -9.52 4.09 -21.98
C PRO A 232 -9.89 4.03 -23.46
N THR A 233 -8.90 3.78 -24.29
CA THR A 233 -9.08 3.36 -25.70
C THR A 233 -9.49 1.89 -25.74
N GLU A 234 -10.03 1.46 -26.88
CA GLU A 234 -10.47 0.08 -27.13
C GLU A 234 -9.32 -0.94 -27.32
N HIS A 235 -8.08 -0.46 -27.36
CA HIS A 235 -6.89 -1.31 -27.44
C HIS A 235 -6.78 -2.30 -26.28
N GLN A 236 -6.33 -3.51 -26.59
CA GLN A 236 -6.11 -4.55 -25.58
C GLN A 236 -4.92 -4.18 -24.69
N PRO A 237 -5.08 -4.17 -23.35
CA PRO A 237 -4.04 -3.78 -22.43
C PRO A 237 -3.03 -4.89 -22.17
N GLU A 238 -1.81 -4.51 -21.79
CA GLU A 238 -0.82 -5.40 -21.20
C GLU A 238 -1.23 -5.79 -19.77
N ILE A 239 -0.75 -6.93 -19.27
CA ILE A 239 -1.02 -7.38 -17.90
C ILE A 239 0.30 -7.49 -17.16
N ILE A 240 0.33 -6.97 -15.92
CA ILE A 240 1.47 -7.12 -15.02
C ILE A 240 0.98 -7.80 -13.74
N LEU A 241 1.51 -8.98 -13.47
CA LEU A 241 1.33 -9.71 -12.21
C LEU A 241 2.63 -9.58 -11.40
N ASN A 242 2.56 -8.97 -10.22
CA ASN A 242 3.73 -8.82 -9.34
C ASN A 242 3.54 -9.59 -8.03
N ASN A 243 4.60 -10.28 -7.59
CA ASN A 243 4.71 -10.98 -6.29
C ASN A 243 3.67 -12.10 -6.08
N PHE A 244 3.38 -12.87 -7.13
CA PHE A 244 2.60 -14.11 -7.04
C PHE A 244 3.55 -15.31 -7.03
N THR A 245 4.32 -15.47 -5.96
CA THR A 245 5.45 -16.42 -5.91
C THR A 245 5.14 -17.75 -5.24
N THR A 246 4.05 -17.85 -4.48
CA THR A 246 3.65 -19.11 -3.81
C THR A 246 2.81 -19.96 -4.76
N ARG A 247 2.69 -21.29 -4.52
CA ARG A 247 1.83 -22.17 -5.34
C ARG A 247 0.39 -21.62 -5.48
N LEU A 248 -0.23 -21.24 -4.36
CA LEU A 248 -1.53 -20.55 -4.35
C LEU A 248 -1.49 -19.21 -5.13
N GLY A 249 -0.39 -18.47 -5.02
CA GLY A 249 -0.17 -17.24 -5.76
C GLY A 249 -0.15 -17.45 -7.27
N HIS A 250 0.53 -18.50 -7.75
CA HIS A 250 0.55 -18.89 -9.16
C HIS A 250 -0.86 -19.23 -9.65
N SER A 251 -1.64 -20.07 -8.94
CA SER A 251 -3.01 -20.40 -9.32
C SER A 251 -3.91 -19.16 -9.43
N ILE A 252 -3.86 -18.26 -8.43
CA ILE A 252 -4.62 -17.00 -8.47
C ILE A 252 -4.11 -16.06 -9.57
N GLY A 253 -2.80 -16.02 -9.79
CA GLY A 253 -2.17 -15.23 -10.85
C GLY A 253 -2.64 -15.68 -12.23
N ARG A 254 -2.65 -16.99 -12.47
CA ARG A 254 -3.14 -17.61 -13.71
C ARG A 254 -4.61 -17.33 -13.94
N MET A 255 -5.45 -17.48 -12.91
CA MET A 255 -6.87 -17.15 -12.95
C MET A 255 -7.14 -15.65 -13.22
N LEU A 256 -6.27 -14.74 -12.74
CA LEU A 256 -6.40 -13.31 -13.04
C LEU A 256 -5.88 -12.97 -14.45
N ALA A 257 -4.86 -13.68 -14.93
CA ALA A 257 -4.35 -13.53 -16.29
C ALA A 257 -5.33 -14.04 -17.35
N SER A 258 -6.08 -15.11 -17.06
CA SER A 258 -7.08 -15.67 -17.98
C SER A 258 -8.24 -14.73 -18.31
N LEU A 259 -8.41 -13.65 -17.54
CA LEU A 259 -9.44 -12.64 -17.81
C LEU A 259 -9.14 -11.73 -19.00
N PHE A 260 -7.92 -11.72 -19.52
CA PHE A 260 -7.48 -10.77 -20.53
C PHE A 260 -6.99 -11.52 -21.76
N PRO A 261 -7.07 -10.96 -22.97
CA PRO A 261 -6.48 -11.59 -24.14
C PRO A 261 -4.95 -11.67 -24.09
N HIS A 262 -4.37 -12.65 -24.78
CA HIS A 262 -2.91 -12.85 -24.85
C HIS A 262 -2.15 -11.84 -25.72
N ASP A 263 -2.83 -11.15 -26.63
CA ASP A 263 -2.19 -10.30 -27.65
C ASP A 263 -2.34 -8.80 -27.30
N PRO A 264 -1.49 -8.24 -26.42
CA PRO A 264 -1.59 -6.85 -26.03
C PRO A 264 -1.27 -5.92 -27.20
N GLN A 265 -2.01 -4.81 -27.27
CA GLN A 265 -1.80 -3.79 -28.29
C GLN A 265 -0.97 -2.62 -27.72
N PHE A 266 0.35 -2.67 -27.95
CA PHE A 266 1.31 -1.67 -27.46
C PHE A 266 1.02 -0.24 -27.93
N VAL A 267 0.29 -0.07 -29.05
CA VAL A 267 -0.15 1.24 -29.56
C VAL A 267 -1.01 1.97 -28.52
N GLY A 268 -1.87 1.25 -27.80
CA GLY A 268 -2.72 1.82 -26.74
C GLY A 268 -1.93 2.28 -25.51
N ARG A 269 -0.76 1.67 -25.27
CA ARG A 269 0.10 1.87 -24.09
C ARG A 269 -0.66 1.71 -22.78
N GLN A 270 -1.59 0.77 -22.74
CA GLN A 270 -2.42 0.50 -21.58
C GLN A 270 -1.93 -0.72 -20.83
N VAL A 271 -2.04 -0.70 -19.51
CA VAL A 271 -1.60 -1.78 -18.65
C VAL A 271 -2.55 -1.98 -17.47
N ALA A 272 -2.91 -3.23 -17.24
CA ALA A 272 -3.60 -3.71 -16.05
C ALA A 272 -2.58 -4.33 -15.09
N THR A 273 -2.36 -3.72 -13.94
CA THR A 273 -1.43 -4.21 -12.92
C THR A 273 -2.20 -4.84 -11.76
N PHE A 274 -1.85 -6.09 -11.46
CA PHE A 274 -2.17 -6.76 -10.20
C PHE A 274 -0.89 -6.86 -9.38
N HIS A 275 -0.81 -6.08 -8.31
CA HIS A 275 0.34 -6.09 -7.42
C HIS A 275 -0.02 -6.75 -6.09
N ASN A 276 0.56 -7.91 -5.80
CA ASN A 276 0.38 -8.58 -4.53
C ASN A 276 1.36 -8.03 -3.48
N GLN A 277 0.82 -7.53 -2.38
CA GLN A 277 1.62 -7.09 -1.23
C GLN A 277 0.90 -7.49 0.06
N ARG A 278 1.52 -8.38 0.84
CA ARG A 278 0.96 -8.90 2.11
C ARG A 278 -0.45 -9.44 1.96
N ASP A 279 -0.66 -10.25 0.92
CA ASP A 279 -1.94 -10.88 0.55
C ASP A 279 -3.05 -9.88 0.17
N TYR A 280 -2.67 -8.62 -0.07
CA TYR A 280 -3.52 -7.63 -0.70
C TYR A 280 -3.12 -7.48 -2.17
N ILE A 281 -4.05 -7.80 -3.06
CA ILE A 281 -3.88 -7.64 -4.50
C ILE A 281 -4.41 -6.26 -4.87
N PHE A 282 -3.51 -5.36 -5.21
CA PHE A 282 -3.86 -4.02 -5.68
C PHE A 282 -4.06 -4.06 -7.18
N PHE A 283 -5.30 -3.84 -7.61
CA PHE A 283 -5.61 -3.65 -9.02
C PHE A 283 -5.44 -2.18 -9.40
N ARG A 284 -4.72 -1.93 -10.48
CA ARG A 284 -4.65 -0.62 -11.10
C ARG A 284 -4.67 -0.74 -12.62
N PHE A 285 -5.28 0.26 -13.25
CA PHE A 285 -5.32 0.34 -14.70
C PHE A 285 -4.77 1.68 -15.16
N HIS A 286 -3.67 1.63 -15.91
CA HIS A 286 -2.88 2.79 -16.26
C HIS A 286 -2.53 2.86 -17.73
N ARG A 287 -2.20 4.07 -18.18
CA ARG A 287 -1.47 4.33 -19.40
C ARG A 287 -0.04 4.70 -19.08
N TYR A 288 0.92 4.11 -19.77
CA TYR A 288 2.31 4.52 -19.67
C TYR A 288 2.69 5.52 -20.78
N ILE A 289 3.53 6.48 -20.42
CA ILE A 289 4.03 7.52 -21.29
C ILE A 289 5.54 7.55 -21.13
N PHE A 290 6.26 7.19 -22.19
CA PHE A 290 7.71 7.33 -22.24
C PHE A 290 8.07 8.82 -22.19
N LYS A 291 8.79 9.22 -21.14
CA LYS A 291 9.41 10.55 -21.09
C LYS A 291 10.77 10.49 -21.78
N ASN A 292 11.57 9.51 -21.38
CA ASN A 292 12.88 9.18 -21.93
C ASN A 292 12.99 7.65 -22.01
N GLU A 293 14.03 7.12 -22.66
CA GLU A 293 14.31 5.66 -22.75
C GLU A 293 14.35 4.96 -21.38
N LYS A 294 14.81 5.64 -20.33
CA LYS A 294 14.95 5.09 -18.97
C LYS A 294 13.78 5.42 -18.04
N LYS A 295 12.87 6.32 -18.43
CA LYS A 295 11.87 6.88 -17.52
C LYS A 295 10.49 6.86 -18.14
N VAL A 296 9.59 6.15 -17.45
CA VAL A 296 8.19 6.03 -17.80
C VAL A 296 7.35 6.80 -16.78
N ALA A 297 6.42 7.61 -17.27
CA ALA A 297 5.38 8.22 -16.45
C ALA A 297 4.08 7.43 -16.60
N ILE A 298 3.31 7.37 -15.51
CA ILE A 298 2.11 6.55 -15.42
C ILE A 298 0.91 7.47 -15.19
N GLN A 299 -0.18 7.22 -15.92
CA GLN A 299 -1.43 7.95 -15.80
C GLN A 299 -2.58 6.98 -15.54
N GLU A 300 -3.40 7.25 -14.53
CA GLU A 300 -4.55 6.39 -14.17
C GLU A 300 -5.69 6.52 -15.17
N LEU A 301 -6.17 5.38 -15.65
CA LEU A 301 -7.28 5.27 -16.60
C LEU A 301 -8.52 4.64 -15.98
N GLY A 302 -8.37 3.61 -15.13
CA GLY A 302 -9.49 2.84 -14.59
C GLY A 302 -9.77 3.08 -13.10
N PRO A 303 -10.64 2.25 -12.48
CA PRO A 303 -10.90 2.29 -11.06
C PRO A 303 -9.71 1.73 -10.27
N ARG A 304 -9.61 2.12 -8.99
CA ARG A 304 -8.69 1.50 -8.03
C ARG A 304 -9.50 0.65 -7.06
N PHE A 305 -9.03 -0.55 -6.80
CA PHE A 305 -9.53 -1.36 -5.70
C PHE A 305 -8.44 -2.28 -5.20
N THR A 306 -8.69 -2.87 -4.05
CA THR A 306 -7.83 -3.86 -3.43
C THR A 306 -8.66 -5.11 -3.18
N LEU A 307 -8.14 -6.25 -3.59
CA LEU A 307 -8.71 -7.56 -3.33
C LEU A 307 -7.92 -8.25 -2.23
N LYS A 308 -8.62 -9.02 -1.40
CA LYS A 308 -8.01 -9.96 -0.45
C LYS A 308 -8.74 -11.30 -0.59
N LEU A 309 -8.01 -12.36 -0.89
CA LEU A 309 -8.58 -13.69 -1.02
C LEU A 309 -9.22 -14.12 0.31
N ARG A 310 -10.46 -14.60 0.24
CA ARG A 310 -11.21 -15.13 1.37
C ARG A 310 -11.31 -16.65 1.32
N SER A 311 -11.55 -17.18 0.13
CA SER A 311 -11.58 -18.62 -0.11
C SER A 311 -11.30 -18.90 -1.57
N LEU A 312 -10.71 -20.07 -1.83
CA LEU A 312 -10.55 -20.68 -3.13
C LEU A 312 -11.24 -22.04 -3.08
N GLN A 313 -12.17 -22.26 -4.00
CA GLN A 313 -12.98 -23.46 -4.13
C GLN A 313 -12.63 -24.17 -5.44
N LYS A 314 -12.55 -25.50 -5.39
CA LYS A 314 -12.45 -26.34 -6.58
C LYS A 314 -13.81 -26.42 -7.27
N GLY A 315 -13.82 -26.22 -8.57
CA GLY A 315 -15.03 -26.17 -9.38
C GLY A 315 -15.82 -24.86 -9.26
N THR A 316 -16.95 -24.84 -9.97
CA THR A 316 -17.83 -23.66 -10.05
C THR A 316 -18.52 -23.35 -8.72
N PHE A 317 -19.15 -22.18 -8.65
CA PHE A 317 -19.79 -21.68 -7.44
C PHE A 317 -20.82 -22.67 -6.85
N ASP A 318 -20.44 -23.36 -5.77
CA ASP A 318 -21.35 -24.11 -4.92
C ASP A 318 -21.17 -23.80 -3.44
N SER A 319 -22.20 -23.21 -2.84
CA SER A 319 -22.18 -22.77 -1.45
C SER A 319 -22.43 -23.88 -0.43
N LYS A 320 -22.90 -25.07 -0.86
CA LYS A 320 -23.34 -26.14 0.07
C LYS A 320 -22.34 -27.29 0.19
N PHE A 321 -21.88 -27.81 -0.95
CA PHE A 321 -21.01 -28.99 -1.01
C PHE A 321 -19.69 -28.69 -1.70
N GLY A 322 -19.36 -27.41 -1.86
CA GLY A 322 -18.13 -26.94 -2.45
C GLY A 322 -16.89 -27.41 -1.68
N GLU A 323 -15.96 -28.03 -2.40
CA GLU A 323 -14.65 -28.37 -1.86
C GLU A 323 -13.73 -27.15 -1.87
N TYR A 324 -13.30 -26.72 -0.69
CA TYR A 324 -12.41 -25.58 -0.55
C TYR A 324 -10.96 -26.03 -0.52
N GLU A 325 -10.18 -25.58 -1.50
CA GLU A 325 -8.73 -25.75 -1.50
C GLU A 325 -8.08 -24.87 -0.43
N TRP A 326 -8.58 -23.63 -0.29
CA TRP A 326 -8.04 -22.68 0.67
C TRP A 326 -9.12 -21.79 1.28
N ILE A 327 -9.02 -21.54 2.59
CA ILE A 327 -9.90 -20.61 3.31
C ILE A 327 -9.08 -19.73 4.24
N HIS A 328 -9.35 -18.43 4.20
CA HIS A 328 -8.76 -17.47 5.11
C HIS A 328 -9.24 -17.69 6.55
N LYS A 329 -8.37 -18.22 7.42
CA LYS A 329 -8.64 -18.39 8.84
C LYS A 329 -8.46 -17.05 9.58
N VAL A 330 -9.54 -16.48 10.10
CA VAL A 330 -9.52 -15.20 10.85
C VAL A 330 -8.97 -15.36 12.27
N LEU A 331 -9.09 -16.56 12.85
CA LEU A 331 -8.71 -16.88 14.23
C LEU A 331 -7.39 -17.67 14.28
N SER A 332 -6.25 -16.95 14.24
CA SER A 332 -4.96 -17.33 14.87
C SER A 332 -3.76 -16.57 14.29
N LEU A 333 -3.78 -16.20 13.00
CA LEU A 333 -2.61 -15.66 12.29
C LEU A 333 -2.27 -14.20 12.57
N ASN A 334 -3.23 -13.38 13.03
CA ASN A 334 -2.96 -11.97 13.35
C ASN A 334 -2.06 -11.79 14.60
N LYS A 335 -1.85 -12.83 15.42
CA LYS A 335 -0.91 -12.78 16.55
C LYS A 335 0.55 -12.72 16.10
N ALA A 336 0.90 -13.32 14.96
CA ALA A 336 2.28 -13.35 14.47
C ALA A 336 2.79 -11.97 14.02
N LEU A 337 1.91 -11.10 13.52
CA LEU A 337 2.25 -9.70 13.20
C LEU A 337 2.29 -8.79 14.44
N GLN A 338 1.62 -9.19 15.53
CA GLN A 338 1.57 -8.39 16.75
C GLN A 338 2.78 -8.67 17.66
N SER A 339 3.35 -9.87 17.63
CA SER A 339 4.57 -10.21 18.38
C SER A 339 5.85 -9.63 17.78
N LEU A 340 5.93 -9.41 16.46
CA LEU A 340 7.12 -8.86 15.79
C LEU A 340 7.24 -7.32 15.86
N ILE A 341 6.21 -6.62 16.32
CA ILE A 341 6.25 -5.16 16.55
C ILE A 341 6.57 -4.82 18.01
N TYR A 342 6.52 -5.82 18.91
CA TYR A 342 6.72 -5.66 20.36
C TYR A 342 7.94 -6.42 20.93
N CYS A 343 8.87 -6.89 20.10
CA CYS A 343 10.20 -7.33 20.53
C CYS A 343 11.29 -6.34 20.11
#